data_AF-A0A6C2YL77-F1
#
_entry.id   AF-A0A6C2YL77-F1
#
_cell.length_a   1.000
_cell.length_b   1.000
_cell.length_c   1.000
_cell.angle_alpha   90.00
_cell.angle_beta   90.00
_cell.angle_gamma   90.00
#
_symmetry.space_group_name_H-M   'P 1'
#
loop_
_entity.id
_entity.type
_entity.pdbx_description
1 polymer ?
#
loop_
_entity_poly.entity_id
_entity_poly.type
_entity_poly.pdbx_seq_one_letter_code
_entity_poly.pdbx_strand_id
1 'polypeptide(L)'
;MIATTVRYRDAEFIAYDLVIEVWMLEVARQIDADAVLAPWPDEIRKEWRIQATSGFGFGPSPALDKFVDSQQRREQLACYFRKALQSLTQLGSVLSPAELARSGVGGNQAIYTRGLPTPLVIEVGEQFLALIS
;
A
#
# COMPACT_ATOMS: atom_id res chain seq x y z
N MET A 1 -4.43 16.18 8.17
CA MET A 1 -4.10 14.97 7.39
C MET A 1 -5.02 14.96 6.17
N ILE A 2 -4.46 14.79 4.99
CA ILE A 2 -5.21 14.67 3.74
C ILE A 2 -5.70 13.22 3.64
N ALA A 3 -6.89 13.04 3.10
CA ALA A 3 -7.50 11.74 2.88
C ALA A 3 -7.77 11.55 1.39
N THR A 4 -7.59 10.32 0.94
CA THR A 4 -7.77 9.91 -0.44
C THR A 4 -8.93 8.94 -0.54
N THR A 5 -9.77 9.12 -1.56
CA THR A 5 -10.80 8.14 -1.93
C THR A 5 -10.16 7.13 -2.88
N VAL A 6 -10.10 5.86 -2.46
CA VAL A 6 -9.67 4.75 -3.31
C VAL A 6 -10.90 4.13 -3.93
N ARG A 7 -10.89 4.00 -5.26
CA ARG A 7 -12.01 3.45 -6.05
C ARG A 7 -11.53 2.27 -6.87
N TYR A 8 -12.40 1.29 -7.04
CA TYR A 8 -12.26 0.23 -8.02
C TYR A 8 -13.65 -0.26 -8.42
N ARG A 9 -13.97 -0.19 -9.71
CA ARG A 9 -15.32 -0.46 -10.24
C ARG A 9 -16.39 0.35 -9.47
N ASP A 10 -17.40 -0.31 -8.92
CA ASP A 10 -18.54 0.30 -8.22
C ASP A 10 -18.34 0.43 -6.70
N ALA A 11 -17.13 0.17 -6.19
CA ALA A 11 -16.82 0.21 -4.76
C ALA A 11 -15.73 1.25 -4.45
N GLU A 12 -15.82 1.84 -3.25
CA GLU A 12 -14.86 2.84 -2.77
C GLU A 12 -14.70 2.80 -1.25
N PHE A 13 -13.55 3.29 -0.78
CA PHE A 13 -13.35 3.66 0.62
C PHE A 13 -12.47 4.90 0.74
N ILE A 14 -12.47 5.53 1.91
CA ILE A 14 -11.66 6.72 2.21
C ILE A 14 -10.68 6.39 3.32
N ALA A 15 -9.41 6.73 3.13
CA ALA A 15 -8.38 6.61 4.17
C ALA A 15 -7.36 7.75 4.09
N TYR A 16 -6.60 7.94 5.17
CA TYR A 16 -5.53 8.94 5.19
C TYR A 16 -4.39 8.52 4.27
N ASP A 17 -3.82 9.50 3.57
CA ASP A 17 -2.78 9.29 2.56
C ASP A 17 -1.62 8.45 3.11
N LEU A 18 -1.08 8.84 4.28
CA LEU A 18 0.01 8.13 4.93
C LEU A 18 -0.29 6.64 5.14
N VAL A 19 -1.54 6.29 5.49
CA VAL A 19 -1.92 4.90 5.73
C VAL A 19 -1.94 4.12 4.41
N ILE A 20 -2.45 4.73 3.35
CA ILE A 20 -2.46 4.15 2.00
C ILE A 20 -1.03 4.01 1.47
N GLU A 21 -0.17 5.01 1.64
CA GLU A 21 1.23 4.96 1.20
C GLU A 21 2.00 3.84 1.92
N VAL A 22 1.85 3.71 3.24
CA VAL A 22 2.47 2.61 3.99
C VAL A 22 1.95 1.25 3.49
N TRP A 23 0.65 1.11 3.27
CA TRP A 23 0.06 -0.11 2.72
C TRP A 23 0.64 -0.45 1.34
N MET A 24 0.68 0.50 0.42
CA MET A 24 1.21 0.32 -0.94
C MET A 24 2.69 -0.08 -0.92
N LEU A 25 3.48 0.53 -0.03
CA LEU A 25 4.88 0.17 0.16
C LEU A 25 5.02 -1.27 0.68
N GLU A 26 4.19 -1.68 1.63
CA GLU A 26 4.23 -3.03 2.19
C GLU A 26 3.89 -4.08 1.14
N VAL A 27 2.85 -3.87 0.33
CA VAL A 27 2.55 -4.76 -0.81
C VAL A 27 3.72 -4.83 -1.78
N ALA A 28 4.35 -3.70 -2.10
CA ALA A 28 5.52 -3.69 -2.97
C ALA A 28 6.73 -4.44 -2.39
N ARG A 29 6.88 -4.50 -1.06
CA ARG A 29 7.90 -5.35 -0.40
C ARG A 29 7.59 -6.84 -0.55
N GLN A 30 6.32 -7.22 -0.46
CA GLN A 30 5.91 -8.62 -0.67
C GLN A 30 6.12 -9.07 -2.12
N ILE A 31 5.96 -8.16 -3.08
CA ILE A 31 6.30 -8.43 -4.48
C ILE A 31 7.82 -8.57 -4.65
N ASP A 32 8.62 -7.69 -4.05
CA ASP A 32 10.09 -7.77 -4.06
C ASP A 32 10.64 -9.07 -3.46
N ALA A 33 9.94 -9.62 -2.47
CA ALA A 33 10.32 -10.87 -1.80
C ALA A 33 10.02 -12.13 -2.64
N ASP A 34 9.30 -11.99 -3.76
CA ASP A 34 8.98 -13.10 -4.65
C ASP A 34 10.17 -13.45 -5.55
N ALA A 35 10.58 -14.71 -5.54
CA ALA A 35 11.83 -15.14 -6.18
C ALA A 35 11.78 -15.06 -7.72
N VAL A 36 10.59 -15.10 -8.32
CA VAL A 36 10.37 -15.00 -9.76
C VAL A 36 9.45 -13.82 -10.04
N LEU A 37 10.05 -12.66 -10.27
CA LEU A 37 9.33 -11.45 -10.62
C LEU A 37 8.85 -11.53 -12.08
N ALA A 38 7.58 -11.87 -12.28
CA ALA A 38 6.96 -11.70 -13.58
C ALA A 38 6.90 -10.19 -13.96
N PRO A 39 6.75 -9.84 -15.25
CA PRO A 39 6.72 -8.42 -15.67
C PRO A 39 5.59 -7.62 -15.04
N TRP A 40 4.38 -8.19 -14.93
CA TRP A 40 3.21 -7.46 -14.43
C TRP A 40 3.32 -7.09 -12.93
N PRO A 41 3.69 -7.98 -12.00
CA PRO A 41 3.92 -7.59 -10.60
C PRO A 41 5.02 -6.54 -10.44
N ASP A 42 6.06 -6.57 -11.30
CA ASP A 42 7.13 -5.56 -11.29
C ASP A 42 6.62 -4.15 -11.62
N GLU A 43 5.66 -4.02 -12.55
CA GLU A 43 5.04 -2.74 -12.90
C GLU A 43 4.28 -2.13 -11.72
N ILE A 44 3.43 -2.93 -11.05
CA ILE A 44 2.68 -2.51 -9.87
C ILE A 44 3.64 -2.09 -8.76
N ARG A 45 4.62 -2.94 -8.47
CA ARG A 45 5.63 -2.71 -7.44
C ARG A 45 6.39 -1.41 -7.66
N LYS A 46 6.80 -1.11 -8.90
CA LYS A 46 7.47 0.16 -9.25
C LYS A 46 6.56 1.35 -9.03
N GLU A 47 5.35 1.31 -9.60
CA GLU A 47 4.38 2.40 -9.47
C GLU A 47 4.05 2.66 -8.00
N TRP A 48 3.73 1.61 -7.25
CA TRP A 48 3.29 1.74 -5.86
C TRP A 48 4.40 2.20 -4.92
N ARG A 49 5.66 1.82 -5.19
CA ARG A 49 6.80 2.42 -4.51
C ARG A 49 6.92 3.90 -4.78
N ILE A 50 6.84 4.30 -6.05
CA ILE A 50 6.92 5.71 -6.43
C ILE A 50 5.79 6.51 -5.75
N GLN A 51 4.54 6.04 -5.84
CA GLN A 51 3.40 6.69 -5.20
C GLN A 51 3.59 6.81 -3.68
N ALA A 52 4.04 5.73 -3.01
CA ALA A 52 4.25 5.73 -1.57
C ALA A 52 5.38 6.66 -1.10
N THR A 53 6.44 6.82 -1.90
CA THR A 53 7.67 7.51 -1.46
C THR A 53 7.94 8.84 -2.15
N SER A 54 7.08 9.30 -3.05
CA SER A 54 7.32 10.57 -3.77
C SER A 54 6.79 11.80 -3.01
N GLY A 55 5.88 11.60 -2.04
CA GLY A 55 5.26 12.71 -1.32
C GLY A 55 4.38 13.58 -2.22
N PHE A 56 3.66 12.95 -3.16
CA PHE A 56 2.74 13.67 -4.03
C PHE A 56 1.63 14.30 -3.17
N GLY A 57 1.61 15.64 -3.07
CA GLY A 57 0.64 16.39 -2.25
C GLY A 57 -0.82 16.31 -2.72
N PHE A 58 -1.13 15.41 -3.66
CA PHE A 58 -2.46 15.17 -4.23
C PHE A 58 -3.07 13.83 -3.80
N GLY A 59 -2.38 13.12 -2.89
CA GLY A 59 -2.79 11.80 -2.42
C GLY A 59 -2.29 10.65 -3.32
N PRO A 60 -2.08 9.45 -2.76
CA PRO A 60 -1.63 8.29 -3.52
C PRO A 60 -2.72 7.80 -4.49
N SER A 61 -2.31 7.43 -5.72
CA SER A 61 -3.21 6.81 -6.69
C SER A 61 -2.83 5.35 -6.95
N PRO A 62 -3.54 4.36 -6.36
CA PRO A 62 -3.22 2.95 -6.54
C PRO A 62 -3.45 2.44 -7.98
N ALA A 63 -4.23 3.16 -8.79
CA ALA A 63 -4.56 2.83 -10.18
C ALA A 63 -5.03 1.37 -10.39
N LEU A 64 -5.92 0.88 -9.52
CA LEU A 64 -6.38 -0.51 -9.56
C LEU A 64 -7.01 -0.90 -10.91
N ASP A 65 -7.77 -0.01 -11.56
CA ASP A 65 -8.36 -0.27 -12.88
C ASP A 65 -7.32 -0.48 -13.98
N LYS A 66 -6.13 0.14 -13.85
CA LYS A 66 -5.01 -0.06 -14.78
C LYS A 66 -4.37 -1.43 -14.61
N PHE A 67 -4.28 -1.92 -13.38
CA PHE A 67 -3.47 -3.09 -13.04
C PHE A 67 -4.27 -4.38 -12.86
N VAL A 68 -5.57 -4.28 -12.60
CA VAL A 68 -6.48 -5.41 -12.31
C VAL A 68 -7.51 -5.54 -13.42
N ASP A 69 -7.04 -5.88 -14.62
CA ASP A 69 -7.83 -6.04 -15.85
C ASP A 69 -8.27 -7.50 -16.13
N SER A 70 -7.85 -8.44 -15.30
CA SER A 70 -8.19 -9.86 -15.44
C SER A 70 -8.31 -10.56 -14.09
N GLN A 71 -9.04 -11.69 -14.08
CA GLN A 71 -9.23 -12.53 -12.89
C GLN A 71 -7.89 -13.00 -12.31
N GLN A 72 -6.96 -13.44 -13.16
CA GLN A 72 -5.65 -13.94 -12.75
C GLN A 72 -4.85 -12.86 -12.01
N ARG A 73 -4.82 -11.64 -12.55
CA ARG A 73 -4.12 -10.50 -11.93
C ARG A 73 -4.77 -10.09 -10.62
N ARG A 74 -6.10 -10.14 -10.55
CA ARG A 74 -6.86 -9.90 -9.33
C ARG A 74 -6.52 -10.88 -8.21
N GLU A 75 -6.51 -12.17 -8.52
CA GLU A 75 -6.15 -13.23 -7.58
C GLU A 75 -4.69 -13.13 -7.13
N GLN A 76 -3.78 -12.83 -8.06
CA GLN A 76 -2.37 -12.66 -7.75
C GLN A 76 -2.13 -11.43 -6.86
N LEU A 77 -2.79 -10.30 -7.13
CA LEU A 77 -2.72 -9.12 -6.27
C LEU A 77 -3.31 -9.39 -4.87
N ALA A 78 -4.44 -10.09 -4.80
CA ALA A 78 -5.03 -10.52 -3.53
C ALA A 78 -4.09 -11.44 -2.73
N CYS A 79 -3.27 -12.26 -3.40
CA CYS A 79 -2.23 -13.04 -2.73
C CYS A 79 -1.18 -12.14 -2.06
N TYR A 80 -0.68 -11.11 -2.76
CA TYR A 80 0.25 -10.14 -2.17
C TYR A 80 -0.38 -9.33 -1.03
N PHE A 81 -1.65 -8.97 -1.14
CA PHE A 81 -2.38 -8.30 -0.06
C PHE A 81 -2.42 -9.16 1.20
N ARG A 82 -2.75 -10.45 1.08
CA ARG A 82 -2.76 -11.37 2.23
C ARG A 82 -1.36 -11.53 2.86
N LYS A 83 -0.31 -11.62 2.04
CA LYS A 83 1.08 -11.64 2.53
C LYS A 83 1.44 -10.34 3.27
N ALA A 84 1.02 -9.19 2.76
CA ALA A 84 1.27 -7.89 3.37
C ALA A 84 0.53 -7.76 4.70
N LEU A 85 -0.74 -8.16 4.75
CA LEU A 85 -1.51 -8.23 6.00
C LEU A 85 -0.82 -9.14 7.03
N GLN A 86 -0.39 -10.34 6.62
CA GLN A 86 0.34 -11.24 7.50
C GLN A 86 1.64 -10.61 8.02
N SER A 87 2.42 -9.96 7.15
CA SER A 87 3.63 -9.22 7.53
C SER A 87 3.33 -8.14 8.58
N LEU A 88 2.30 -7.31 8.33
CA LEU A 88 1.88 -6.25 9.26
C LEU A 88 1.41 -6.78 10.61
N THR A 89 0.72 -7.93 10.64
CA THR A 89 0.30 -8.54 11.92
C THR A 89 1.47 -9.07 12.75
N GLN A 90 2.62 -9.35 12.13
CA GLN A 90 3.84 -9.75 12.81
C GLN A 90 4.67 -8.55 13.29
N LEU A 91 4.39 -7.35 12.78
CA LEU A 91 5.01 -6.11 13.27
C LEU A 91 4.38 -5.70 14.61
N GLY A 92 5.10 -4.85 15.34
CA GLY A 92 4.58 -4.24 16.57
C GLY A 92 3.30 -3.43 16.33
N SER A 93 2.63 -3.04 17.41
CA SER A 93 1.37 -2.30 17.37
C SER A 93 1.48 -0.88 16.78
N VAL A 94 2.71 -0.35 16.65
CA VAL A 94 3.00 0.99 16.14
C VAL A 94 4.26 0.93 15.27
N LEU A 95 4.18 1.51 14.07
CA LEU A 95 5.33 1.87 13.25
C LEU A 95 5.93 3.15 13.82
N SER A 96 7.15 3.08 14.33
CA SER A 96 7.83 4.22 14.94
C SER A 96 8.15 5.32 13.91
N PRO A 97 8.32 6.58 14.35
CA PRO A 97 8.78 7.66 13.48
C PRO A 97 10.07 7.34 12.71
N ALA A 98 10.99 6.63 13.35
CA ALA A 98 12.27 6.24 12.73
C ALA A 98 12.06 5.21 11.62
N GLU A 99 11.14 4.26 11.78
CA GLU A 99 10.81 3.30 10.73
C GLU A 99 10.13 3.96 9.54
N LEU A 100 9.18 4.87 9.80
CA LEU A 100 8.52 5.66 8.76
C LEU A 100 9.53 6.51 7.98
N ALA A 101 10.41 7.23 8.68
CA ALA A 101 11.46 8.03 8.05
C ALA A 101 12.42 7.17 7.19
N ARG A 102 12.86 6.02 7.70
CA ARG A 102 13.73 5.09 6.95
C ARG A 102 13.05 4.49 5.72
N SER A 103 11.72 4.34 5.76
CA SER A 103 10.96 3.74 4.66
C SER A 103 10.82 4.66 3.45
N GLY A 104 11.05 5.97 3.61
CA GLY A 104 10.87 6.97 2.57
C GLY A 104 9.42 7.31 2.25
N VAL A 105 8.45 6.75 2.98
CA VAL A 105 7.02 7.05 2.82
C VAL A 105 6.78 8.55 2.97
N GLY A 106 5.87 9.11 2.17
CA GLY A 106 5.52 10.54 2.16
C GLY A 106 6.64 11.44 1.59
N GLY A 107 7.75 10.87 1.11
CA GLY A 107 8.85 11.58 0.47
C GLY A 107 9.92 12.11 1.42
N ASN A 108 11.01 12.60 0.82
CA ASN A 108 12.24 13.02 1.53
C ASN A 108 12.03 14.19 2.52
N GLN A 109 10.90 14.88 2.44
CA GLN A 109 10.55 16.02 3.32
C GLN A 109 9.53 15.64 4.39
N ALA A 110 9.06 14.38 4.43
CA ALA A 110 8.10 13.94 5.43
C ALA A 110 8.74 13.93 6.83
N ILE A 111 8.06 14.57 7.79
CA ILE A 111 8.49 14.64 9.19
C ILE A 111 7.45 13.90 10.04
N TYR A 112 7.90 12.85 10.72
CA TYR A 112 7.07 12.05 11.61
C TYR A 112 7.35 12.42 13.07
N THR A 113 6.39 13.05 13.74
CA THR A 113 6.48 13.37 15.18
C THR A 113 5.83 12.31 16.07
N ARG A 114 5.03 11.43 15.46
CA ARG A 114 4.32 10.33 16.13
C ARG A 114 4.42 9.08 15.27
N GLY A 115 4.39 7.92 15.92
CA GLY A 115 4.27 6.66 15.20
C GLY A 115 2.90 6.49 14.57
N LEU A 116 2.83 5.60 13.57
CA LEU A 116 1.58 5.21 12.93
C LEU A 116 1.09 3.90 13.56
N PRO A 117 -0.13 3.86 14.13
CA PRO A 117 -0.70 2.60 14.61
C PRO A 117 -0.82 1.59 13.46
N THR A 118 -0.15 0.44 13.59
CA THR A 118 -0.20 -0.65 12.61
C THR A 118 -1.63 -1.13 12.33
N PRO A 119 -2.57 -1.16 13.31
CA PRO A 119 -3.97 -1.52 13.04
C PRO A 119 -4.65 -0.66 11.97
N LEU A 120 -4.29 0.63 11.83
CA LEU A 120 -4.86 1.48 10.78
C LEU A 120 -4.42 1.04 9.38
N VAL A 121 -3.17 0.59 9.25
CA VAL A 121 -2.64 0.07 7.98
C VAL A 121 -3.29 -1.27 7.65
N ILE A 122 -3.49 -2.12 8.65
CA ILE A 122 -4.19 -3.40 8.50
C ILE A 122 -5.63 -3.17 8.04
N GLU A 123 -6.36 -2.26 8.67
CA GLU A 123 -7.73 -1.90 8.28
C GLU A 123 -7.80 -1.47 6.81
N VAL A 124 -6.88 -0.60 6.37
CA VAL A 124 -6.78 -0.21 4.96
C VAL A 124 -6.47 -1.41 4.06
N GLY A 125 -5.58 -2.31 4.47
CA GLY A 125 -5.28 -3.52 3.72
C GLY A 125 -6.50 -4.44 3.53
N GLU A 126 -7.34 -4.59 4.56
CA GLU A 126 -8.60 -5.33 4.47
C GLU A 126 -9.59 -4.64 3.52
N GLN A 127 -9.67 -3.31 3.54
CA GLN A 127 -10.50 -2.55 2.59
C GLN A 127 -10.02 -2.74 1.14
N PHE A 128 -8.71 -2.72 0.90
CA PHE A 128 -8.14 -3.03 -0.41
C PHE A 128 -8.47 -4.45 -0.87
N LEU A 129 -8.39 -5.43 0.02
CA LEU A 129 -8.74 -6.81 -0.28
C LEU A 129 -10.23 -6.95 -0.60
N ALA A 130 -11.10 -6.28 0.16
CA ALA A 130 -12.53 -6.24 -0.08
C ALA A 130 -12.87 -5.58 -1.43
N LEU A 131 -12.17 -4.51 -1.82
CA LEU A 131 -12.38 -3.85 -3.11
C LEU A 131 -12.17 -4.78 -4.31
N ILE A 132 -11.17 -5.66 -4.26
CA ILE A 132 -10.78 -6.49 -5.41
C ILE A 132 -11.36 -7.92 -5.36
N SER A 133 -12.02 -8.31 -4.25
CA SER A 133 -12.67 -9.62 -4.11
C SER A 133 -13.92 -9.72 -4.98
#